data_AF-B9XF19-F1
#
_entry.id   AF-B9XF19-F1
#
_cell.length_a   1.000
_cell.length_b   1.000
_cell.length_c   1.000
_cell.angle_alpha   90.00
_cell.angle_beta   90.00
_cell.angle_gamma   90.00
#
_symmetry.space_group_name_H-M   'P 1'
#
loop_
_entity.id
_entity.type
_entity.pdbx_description
1 polymer ?
#
loop_
_entity_poly.entity_id
_entity_poly.type
_entity_poly.pdbx_seq_one_letter_code
_entity_poly.pdbx_strand_id
1 'polypeptide(L)'
;MLYGLYNFGIVAFPRDSNINPASNTSQNMKLKLTVALTLAVALLYGCAKPSAPTTNLGAVEVATTKLTRHYPLSGDRDCTLTLTTLIDGQVLVEAVVLRKDAQGNVTVLARPRKKAPFGQEVSLPIGDGNIVLTPKRI
;
A
#
# COMPACT_ATOMS: atom_id res chain seq x y z
N MET A 1 -19.50 18.40 42.30
CA MET A 1 -19.17 19.71 42.92
C MET A 1 -17.65 19.72 43.09
N LEU A 2 -16.83 20.63 42.58
CA LEU A 2 -16.92 21.93 41.92
C LEU A 2 -15.60 22.11 41.11
N TYR A 3 -15.65 22.89 40.03
CA TYR A 3 -14.63 23.57 39.19
C TYR A 3 -13.13 23.48 39.60
N GLY A 4 -12.13 23.34 38.72
CA GLY A 4 -11.91 23.95 37.39
C GLY A 4 -10.70 24.91 37.47
N LEU A 5 -9.78 24.91 36.50
CA LEU A 5 -9.11 26.08 35.90
C LEU A 5 -7.86 25.70 35.07
N TYR A 6 -7.92 26.06 33.80
CA TYR A 6 -6.82 26.20 32.86
C TYR A 6 -5.87 27.33 33.30
N ASN A 7 -4.58 27.22 33.00
CA ASN A 7 -3.78 28.42 32.75
C ASN A 7 -2.63 28.16 31.76
N PHE A 8 -2.71 28.83 30.61
CA PHE A 8 -1.67 28.99 29.61
C PHE A 8 -0.66 30.03 30.12
N GLY A 9 0.63 29.68 30.19
CA GLY A 9 1.72 30.62 30.45
C GLY A 9 2.50 30.93 29.16
N ILE A 10 2.48 32.19 28.77
CA ILE A 10 3.06 32.76 27.54
C ILE A 10 4.57 33.03 27.69
N VAL A 11 5.25 32.92 26.55
CA VAL A 11 6.61 33.30 26.12
C VAL A 11 7.25 34.54 26.77
N ALA A 12 8.56 34.48 27.08
CA ALA A 12 9.49 35.62 26.99
C ALA A 12 10.98 35.17 26.91
N PHE A 13 11.65 35.44 25.78
CA PHE A 13 13.09 35.76 25.69
C PHE A 13 13.22 37.31 25.67
N PRO A 14 14.39 37.98 25.71
CA PRO A 14 15.79 37.57 25.95
C PRO A 14 16.53 38.48 26.98
N ARG A 15 17.78 38.16 27.38
CA ARG A 15 18.77 39.21 27.70
C ARG A 15 20.24 38.77 27.74
N ASP A 16 21.04 39.55 27.03
CA ASP A 16 22.40 40.03 27.31
C ASP A 16 23.51 39.04 27.73
N SER A 17 24.53 38.91 26.88
CA SER A 17 25.91 39.16 27.31
C SER A 17 26.76 39.63 26.12
N ASN A 18 27.05 40.91 26.21
CA ASN A 18 27.93 41.74 25.38
C ASN A 18 29.40 41.42 25.67
N ILE A 19 30.21 41.13 24.64
CA ILE A 19 31.68 41.29 24.68
C ILE A 19 32.11 42.01 23.39
N ASN A 20 32.77 43.14 23.59
CA ASN A 20 33.08 44.21 22.64
C ASN A 20 33.93 43.83 21.40
N PRO A 21 33.88 44.65 20.33
CA PRO A 21 34.70 44.54 19.13
C PRO A 21 35.96 45.42 19.20
N ALA A 22 37.05 44.97 18.55
CA ALA A 22 37.90 45.76 17.64
C ALA A 22 39.30 45.14 17.51
N SER A 23 39.71 44.80 16.29
CA SER A 23 41.08 45.07 15.80
C SER A 23 41.08 44.92 14.29
N ASN A 24 41.35 46.03 13.62
CA ASN A 24 41.34 46.20 12.18
C ASN A 24 42.79 46.01 11.68
N THR A 25 43.07 45.00 10.86
CA THR A 25 44.35 44.92 10.12
C THR A 25 44.11 44.44 8.71
N SER A 26 44.21 45.39 7.78
CA SER A 26 44.31 45.26 6.33
C SER A 26 45.45 44.33 5.91
N GLN A 27 45.19 43.36 5.02
CA GLN A 27 46.12 42.95 3.94
C GLN A 27 45.39 42.22 2.79
N ASN A 28 45.37 42.90 1.64
CA ASN A 28 45.77 42.40 0.31
C ASN A 28 45.29 41.03 -0.21
N MET A 29 44.55 41.10 -1.32
CA MET A 29 44.59 40.24 -2.51
C MET A 29 44.79 38.72 -2.32
N LYS A 30 43.74 37.94 -2.58
CA LYS A 30 43.70 36.99 -3.72
C LYS A 30 42.37 36.25 -3.81
N LEU A 31 41.73 36.49 -4.95
CA LEU A 31 40.67 35.71 -5.59
C LEU A 31 40.74 34.21 -5.27
N LYS A 32 39.72 33.66 -4.60
CA LYS A 32 39.37 32.24 -4.67
C LYS A 32 37.87 32.10 -4.85
N LEU A 33 37.50 31.98 -6.13
CA LEU A 33 36.20 31.49 -6.58
C LEU A 33 36.03 30.07 -6.01
N THR A 34 35.05 29.83 -5.15
CA THR A 34 34.69 28.46 -4.74
C THR A 34 33.20 28.29 -4.91
N VAL A 35 32.88 27.57 -5.98
CA VAL A 35 31.55 27.18 -6.43
C VAL A 35 30.87 26.36 -5.34
N ALA A 36 29.80 26.89 -4.74
CA ALA A 36 28.88 26.13 -3.91
C ALA A 36 27.56 25.94 -4.66
N LEU A 37 27.58 25.08 -5.68
CA LEU A 37 26.38 24.53 -6.28
C LEU A 37 25.96 23.32 -5.43
N THR A 38 25.41 23.58 -4.25
CA THR A 38 24.86 22.53 -3.38
C THR A 38 23.61 21.94 -4.01
N LEU A 39 23.81 20.79 -4.64
CA LEU A 39 22.88 19.69 -4.92
C LEU A 39 21.50 19.84 -4.24
N ALA A 40 20.56 20.48 -4.91
CA ALA A 40 19.14 20.37 -4.62
C ALA A 40 18.53 19.21 -5.45
N VAL A 41 18.94 17.97 -5.18
CA VAL A 41 18.41 16.76 -5.88
C VAL A 41 18.10 15.62 -4.90
N ALA A 42 17.67 15.93 -3.67
CA ALA A 42 17.49 14.91 -2.63
C ALA A 42 16.07 14.79 -2.05
N LEU A 43 15.05 15.44 -2.60
CA LEU A 43 13.68 15.36 -2.04
C LEU A 43 12.59 15.06 -3.07
N LEU A 44 12.92 14.34 -4.14
CA LEU A 44 11.94 13.62 -4.97
C LEU A 44 12.10 12.11 -4.80
N TYR A 45 12.36 11.63 -3.58
CA TYR A 45 12.03 10.25 -3.23
C TYR A 45 10.51 10.14 -3.23
N GLY A 46 9.97 9.91 -4.43
CA GLY A 46 8.57 9.64 -4.64
C GLY A 46 8.14 8.55 -3.68
N CYS A 47 7.03 8.80 -2.98
CA CYS A 47 6.24 7.75 -2.34
C CYS A 47 5.70 6.81 -3.43
N ALA A 48 6.57 5.98 -4.02
CA ALA A 48 6.15 4.83 -4.79
C ALA A 48 5.53 3.87 -3.78
N LYS A 49 4.21 3.99 -3.60
CA LYS A 49 3.42 3.07 -2.78
C LYS A 49 3.70 1.67 -3.35
N PRO A 50 4.23 0.72 -2.56
CA PRO A 50 4.48 -0.62 -3.05
C PRO A 50 3.17 -1.16 -3.65
N SER A 51 3.16 -1.44 -4.95
CA SER A 51 1.99 -2.01 -5.61
C SER A 51 1.71 -3.35 -4.95
N ALA A 52 0.48 -3.52 -4.45
CA ALA A 52 0.04 -4.77 -3.84
C ALA A 52 0.28 -5.94 -4.82
N PRO A 53 0.86 -7.07 -4.36
CA PRO A 53 1.09 -8.22 -5.22
C PRO A 53 -0.22 -8.65 -5.88
N THR A 54 -0.20 -8.74 -7.21
CA THR A 54 -1.40 -9.06 -8.00
C THR A 54 -1.19 -10.39 -8.72
N THR A 55 -2.04 -11.37 -8.41
CA THR A 55 -2.08 -12.67 -9.09
C THR A 55 -3.12 -12.61 -10.19
N ASN A 56 -2.68 -12.61 -11.45
CA ASN A 56 -3.58 -12.64 -12.59
C ASN A 56 -3.83 -14.08 -13.04
N LEU A 57 -5.08 -14.54 -12.92
CA LEU A 57 -5.52 -15.87 -13.36
C LEU A 57 -6.00 -15.89 -14.81
N GLY A 58 -6.06 -14.73 -15.46
CA GLY A 58 -6.47 -14.57 -16.84
C GLY A 58 -7.95 -14.88 -17.06
N ALA A 59 -8.25 -15.42 -18.25
CA ALA A 59 -9.60 -15.81 -18.62
C ALA A 59 -9.98 -17.14 -17.95
N VAL A 60 -11.07 -17.16 -17.19
CA VAL A 60 -11.58 -18.37 -16.54
C VAL A 60 -12.89 -18.77 -17.20
N GLU A 61 -12.85 -19.89 -17.91
CA GLU A 61 -13.98 -20.46 -18.65
C GLU A 61 -14.97 -21.17 -17.72
N VAL A 62 -16.21 -20.69 -17.72
CA VAL A 62 -17.32 -21.21 -16.91
C VAL A 62 -18.24 -22.02 -17.83
N ALA A 63 -18.05 -23.34 -17.83
CA ALA A 63 -18.80 -24.28 -18.67
C ALA A 63 -20.25 -24.53 -18.21
N THR A 64 -20.52 -24.35 -16.91
CA THR A 64 -21.79 -24.74 -16.27
C THR A 64 -22.29 -23.64 -15.33
N THR A 65 -23.31 -23.92 -14.53
CA THR A 65 -23.80 -23.00 -13.49
C THR A 65 -22.78 -22.74 -12.38
N LYS A 66 -21.82 -23.65 -12.16
CA LYS A 66 -20.80 -23.52 -11.11
C LYS A 66 -19.48 -24.16 -11.51
N LEU A 67 -18.39 -23.41 -11.37
CA LEU A 67 -17.02 -23.88 -11.51
C LEU A 67 -16.28 -23.66 -10.19
N THR A 68 -15.59 -24.68 -9.70
CA THR A 68 -14.63 -24.55 -8.60
C THR A 68 -13.25 -24.95 -9.11
N ARG A 69 -12.25 -24.08 -8.93
CA ARG A 69 -10.85 -24.34 -9.29
C ARG A 69 -9.94 -23.99 -8.12
N HIS A 70 -8.92 -24.81 -7.94
CA HIS A 70 -7.88 -24.59 -6.96
C HIS A 70 -6.68 -23.90 -7.62
N TYR A 71 -6.16 -22.87 -6.98
CA TYR A 71 -5.00 -22.11 -7.42
C TYR A 71 -4.01 -22.00 -6.26
N PRO A 72 -2.80 -22.59 -6.39
CA PRO A 72 -1.77 -22.35 -5.40
C PRO A 72 -1.36 -20.87 -5.45
N LEU A 73 -1.31 -20.23 -4.30
CA LEU A 73 -0.70 -18.91 -4.15
C LEU A 73 0.74 -19.07 -3.68
N SER A 74 1.52 -17.99 -3.66
CA SER A 74 2.88 -18.02 -3.16
C SER A 74 2.94 -18.33 -1.65
N GLY A 75 3.96 -19.09 -1.24
CA GLY A 75 4.16 -19.56 0.14
C GLY A 75 3.20 -20.70 0.51
N ASP A 76 2.82 -20.81 1.79
CA ASP A 76 1.90 -21.85 2.29
C ASP A 76 0.41 -21.46 2.13
N ARG A 77 0.10 -20.65 1.11
CA ARG A 77 -1.24 -20.11 0.87
C ARG A 77 -1.88 -20.84 -0.31
N ASP A 78 -3.12 -21.27 -0.10
CA ASP A 78 -3.95 -21.91 -1.12
C ASP A 78 -5.19 -21.07 -1.40
N CYS A 79 -5.62 -21.01 -2.66
CA CYS A 79 -6.84 -20.31 -3.05
C CYS A 79 -7.82 -21.25 -3.75
N THR A 80 -9.01 -21.39 -3.17
CA THR A 80 -10.14 -22.03 -3.87
C THR A 80 -11.02 -20.94 -4.49
N LEU A 81 -11.07 -20.90 -5.82
CA LEU A 81 -11.92 -19.98 -6.57
C LEU A 81 -13.21 -20.70 -6.98
N THR A 82 -14.35 -20.09 -6.71
CA THR A 82 -15.68 -20.57 -7.11
C THR A 82 -16.37 -19.50 -7.94
N LEU A 83 -16.69 -19.83 -9.19
CA LEU A 83 -17.50 -19.00 -10.08
C LEU A 83 -18.89 -19.62 -10.17
N THR A 84 -19.93 -18.84 -9.91
CA THR A 84 -21.32 -19.28 -10.00
C THR A 84 -22.08 -18.35 -10.94
N THR A 85 -22.61 -18.90 -12.03
CA THR A 85 -23.49 -18.16 -12.94
C THR A 85 -24.82 -17.93 -12.24
N LEU A 86 -25.21 -16.66 -12.12
CA LEU A 86 -26.45 -16.24 -11.48
C LEU A 86 -27.57 -16.11 -12.51
N ILE A 87 -28.81 -16.10 -12.01
CA ILE A 87 -30.02 -15.94 -12.83
C ILE A 87 -30.09 -14.58 -13.55
N ASP A 88 -29.41 -13.56 -13.03
CA ASP A 88 -29.31 -12.22 -13.59
C ASP A 88 -28.29 -12.14 -14.74
N GLY A 89 -27.70 -13.28 -15.15
CA GLY A 89 -26.71 -13.37 -16.21
C GLY A 89 -25.30 -12.97 -15.79
N GLN A 90 -25.10 -12.55 -14.53
CA GLN A 90 -23.77 -12.25 -13.98
C GLN A 90 -23.11 -13.51 -13.40
N VAL A 91 -21.83 -13.38 -13.05
CA VAL A 91 -21.07 -14.42 -12.35
C VAL A 91 -20.73 -13.91 -10.96
N LEU A 92 -21.12 -14.66 -9.94
CA LEU A 92 -20.58 -14.52 -8.59
C LEU A 92 -19.22 -15.19 -8.55
N VAL A 93 -18.18 -14.40 -8.32
CA VAL A 93 -16.83 -14.88 -8.12
C VAL A 93 -16.52 -14.81 -6.63
N GLU A 94 -16.26 -15.98 -6.04
CA GLU A 94 -15.86 -16.15 -4.65
C GLU A 94 -14.47 -16.76 -4.61
N ALA A 95 -13.55 -16.15 -3.88
CA ALA A 95 -12.27 -16.76 -3.56
C ALA A 95 -12.23 -17.11 -2.07
N VAL A 96 -11.69 -18.26 -1.72
CA VAL A 96 -11.39 -18.66 -0.35
C VAL A 96 -9.89 -18.86 -0.26
N VAL A 97 -9.21 -17.97 0.46
CA VAL A 97 -7.77 -18.07 0.69
C VAL A 97 -7.54 -18.74 2.03
N LEU A 98 -6.77 -19.81 1.99
CA LEU A 98 -6.39 -20.64 3.11
C LEU A 98 -4.88 -20.52 3.31
N ARG A 99 -4.41 -20.72 4.54
CA ARG A 99 -3.02 -20.99 4.85
C ARG A 99 -2.95 -22.27 5.65
N LYS A 100 -2.00 -23.14 5.29
CA LYS A 100 -1.67 -24.32 6.08
C LYS A 100 -0.39 -24.05 6.87
N ASP A 101 -0.43 -24.20 8.19
CA ASP A 101 0.78 -24.06 9.01
C ASP A 101 1.65 -25.35 8.98
N ALA A 102 2.83 -25.29 9.59
CA ALA A 102 3.77 -26.41 9.65
C ALA A 102 3.22 -27.62 10.41
N GLN A 103 2.24 -27.43 11.28
CA GLN A 103 1.53 -28.46 12.04
C GLN A 103 0.35 -29.05 11.25
N GLY A 104 0.06 -28.50 10.07
CA GLY A 104 -1.00 -28.93 9.18
C GLY A 104 -2.36 -28.30 9.46
N ASN A 105 -2.47 -27.34 10.38
CA ASN A 105 -3.72 -26.63 10.64
C ASN A 105 -4.03 -25.67 9.49
N VAL A 106 -5.29 -25.64 9.09
CA VAL A 106 -5.78 -24.78 8.00
C VAL A 106 -6.48 -23.56 8.59
N THR A 107 -6.03 -22.37 8.24
CA THR A 107 -6.66 -21.10 8.63
C THR A 107 -7.21 -20.38 7.40
N VAL A 108 -8.44 -19.86 7.49
CA VAL A 108 -9.02 -19.01 6.45
C VAL A 108 -8.45 -17.60 6.60
N LEU A 109 -7.71 -17.13 5.59
CA LEU A 109 -7.13 -15.79 5.58
C LEU A 109 -8.08 -14.74 5.00
N ALA A 110 -8.81 -15.10 3.94
CA ALA A 110 -9.74 -14.19 3.27
C ALA A 110 -10.85 -14.96 2.54
N ARG A 111 -12.02 -14.33 2.42
CA ARG A 111 -13.13 -14.84 1.61
C ARG A 111 -13.81 -13.73 0.78
N PRO A 112 -13.10 -13.08 -0.16
CA PRO A 112 -13.70 -12.03 -0.96
C PRO A 112 -14.73 -12.61 -1.94
N ARG A 113 -15.78 -11.82 -2.18
CA ARG A 113 -16.88 -12.15 -3.10
C ARG A 113 -17.19 -10.92 -3.96
N LYS A 114 -17.38 -11.11 -5.26
CA LYS A 114 -17.75 -10.03 -6.17
C LYS A 114 -18.59 -10.57 -7.32
N LYS A 115 -19.62 -9.83 -7.70
CA LYS A 115 -20.37 -10.09 -8.93
C LYS A 115 -19.70 -9.37 -10.09
N ALA A 116 -19.61 -10.03 -11.24
CA ALA A 116 -19.12 -9.45 -12.46
C ALA A 116 -19.87 -10.03 -13.69
N PRO A 117 -20.15 -9.22 -14.71
CA PRO A 117 -20.56 -9.73 -16.02
C PRO A 117 -19.50 -10.63 -16.64
N PHE A 118 -19.93 -11.55 -17.53
CA PHE A 118 -19.00 -12.28 -18.38
C PHE A 118 -18.20 -11.32 -19.28
N GLY A 119 -16.93 -11.63 -19.48
CA GLY A 119 -15.99 -10.82 -20.28
C GLY A 119 -15.42 -9.61 -19.54
N GLN A 120 -15.92 -9.26 -18.35
CA GLN A 120 -15.41 -8.15 -17.56
C GLN A 120 -14.37 -8.61 -16.54
N GLU A 121 -13.19 -7.98 -16.54
CA GLU A 121 -12.17 -8.23 -15.55
C GLU A 121 -12.66 -7.88 -14.13
N VAL A 122 -12.41 -8.78 -13.19
CA VAL A 122 -12.75 -8.62 -11.79
C VAL A 122 -11.50 -8.78 -10.93
N SER A 123 -11.28 -7.80 -10.06
CA SER A 123 -10.26 -7.83 -9.02
C SER A 123 -10.90 -8.13 -7.66
N LEU A 124 -10.33 -9.11 -6.94
CA LEU A 124 -10.72 -9.58 -5.62
C LEU A 124 -9.56 -9.34 -4.63
N PRO A 125 -9.76 -8.54 -3.57
CA PRO A 125 -8.72 -8.31 -2.58
C PRO A 125 -8.50 -9.54 -1.70
N ILE A 126 -7.24 -9.95 -1.53
CA ILE A 126 -6.83 -11.10 -0.73
C ILE A 126 -5.74 -10.70 0.27
N GLY A 127 -6.15 -10.19 1.42
CA GLY A 127 -5.22 -9.70 2.44
C GLY A 127 -4.41 -8.51 1.91
N ASP A 128 -3.12 -8.73 1.66
CA ASP A 128 -2.16 -7.74 1.17
C ASP A 128 -2.06 -7.66 -0.37
N GLY A 129 -2.73 -8.57 -1.10
CA GLY A 129 -2.69 -8.64 -2.56
C GLY A 129 -4.07 -8.60 -3.23
N ASN A 130 -4.08 -8.81 -4.55
CA ASN A 130 -5.30 -8.96 -5.35
C ASN A 130 -5.24 -10.19 -6.24
N ILE A 131 -6.37 -10.86 -6.44
CA ILE A 131 -6.58 -11.83 -7.50
C ILE A 131 -7.37 -11.15 -8.62
N VAL A 132 -6.86 -11.21 -9.84
CA VAL A 132 -7.51 -10.65 -11.02
C VAL A 132 -7.86 -11.76 -11.99
N LEU A 133 -9.08 -11.74 -12.53
CA LEU A 133 -9.54 -12.72 -13.51
C LEU A 133 -10.67 -12.17 -14.38
N THR A 134 -10.89 -12.80 -15.53
CA THR A 134 -11.99 -12.46 -16.44
C THR A 134 -12.86 -13.70 -16.66
N PRO A 135 -14.09 -13.75 -16.12
CA PRO A 135 -14.98 -14.88 -16.34
C PRO A 135 -15.43 -14.91 -17.80
N LYS A 136 -15.28 -16.04 -18.49
CA LYS A 136 -15.76 -16.25 -19.86
C LYS A 136 -16.77 -17.38 -19.90
N ARG A 137 -17.78 -17.24 -20.76
CA ARG A 137 -18.71 -18.32 -21.08
C ARG A 137 -18.12 -19.17 -22.22
N ILE A 138 -18.25 -20.48 -22.11
CA ILE A 138 -17.92 -21.44 -23.17
C ILE A 138 -19.14 -21.68 -24.04
#